data_AF-A0A2V7P4B4-F1
#
_entry.id   AF-A0A2V7P4B4-F1
#
_cell.length_a   1.000
_cell.length_b   1.000
_cell.length_c   1.000
_cell.angle_alpha   90.00
_cell.angle_beta   90.00
_cell.angle_gamma   90.00
#
_symmetry.space_group_name_H-M   'P 1'
#
loop_
_entity.id
_entity.type
_entity.pdbx_description
1 polymer ?
#
loop_
_entity_poly.entity_id
_entity_poly.type
_entity_poly.pdbx_seq_one_letter_code
_entity_poly.pdbx_strand_id
1 'polypeptide(L)'
;MRRGAWYEVVRLTPEEVVLDVNQRTVSIARPSVQVVPIRPQRWSVVARPQDAVNLPLSWGSRYAVCPNCRHRSPLRGHATELRCPRCTGVFAIAWDDPY
;
A
#
# COMPACT_ATOMS: atom_id res chain seq x y z
N MET A 1 -2.93 10.50 0.53
CA MET A 1 -2.68 9.10 0.95
C MET A 1 -2.66 8.18 -0.28
N ARG A 2 -1.89 7.09 -0.28
CA ARG A 2 -1.88 6.09 -1.36
C ARG A 2 -2.63 4.84 -0.90
N ARG A 3 -3.57 4.33 -1.72
CA ARG A 3 -4.25 3.05 -1.47
C ARG A 3 -3.25 1.89 -1.45
N GLY A 4 -3.42 0.96 -0.52
CA GLY A 4 -2.51 -0.17 -0.26
C GLY A 4 -1.14 0.20 0.31
N ALA A 5 -0.91 1.47 0.69
CA ALA A 5 0.30 1.85 1.41
C ALA A 5 0.05 1.80 2.92
N TRP A 6 1.07 1.37 3.65
CA TRP A 6 1.07 1.37 5.10
C TRP A 6 1.62 2.69 5.65
N TYR A 7 0.97 3.18 6.70
CA TYR A 7 1.30 4.42 7.39
C TYR A 7 1.37 4.18 8.89
N GLU A 8 2.22 4.94 9.55
CA GLU A 8 2.36 4.85 11.00
C GLU A 8 1.17 5.54 11.68
N VAL A 9 0.62 4.88 12.69
CA VAL A 9 -0.47 5.42 13.51
C VAL A 9 0.16 6.27 14.60
N VAL A 10 -0.12 7.56 14.58
CA VAL A 10 0.32 8.53 15.59
C VAL A 10 -0.67 8.58 16.75
N ARG A 11 -1.96 8.45 16.46
CA ARG A 11 -3.04 8.40 17.46
C ARG A 11 -4.17 7.53 16.96
N LEU A 12 -4.74 6.73 17.86
CA LEU A 12 -5.86 5.83 17.59
C LEU A 12 -6.99 6.10 18.57
N THR A 13 -8.19 6.38 18.08
CA THR A 13 -9.43 6.44 18.88
C THR A 13 -10.49 5.50 18.26
N PRO A 14 -11.64 5.29 18.94
CA PRO A 14 -12.73 4.53 18.34
C PRO A 14 -13.27 5.12 17.04
N GLU A 15 -13.23 6.46 16.88
CA GLU A 15 -13.81 7.19 15.75
C GLU A 15 -12.79 7.53 14.67
N GLU A 16 -11.55 7.84 15.05
CA GLU A 16 -10.53 8.39 14.15
C GLU A 16 -9.17 7.69 14.28
N VAL A 17 -8.42 7.73 13.18
CA VAL A 17 -7.01 7.36 13.13
C VAL A 17 -6.22 8.55 12.61
N VAL A 18 -5.21 8.98 13.37
CA VAL A 18 -4.24 9.97 12.91
C VAL A 18 -3.02 9.24 12.41
N LEU A 19 -2.69 9.46 11.13
CA LEU A 19 -1.60 8.81 10.43
C LEU A 19 -0.47 9.80 10.13
N ASP A 20 0.78 9.37 10.23
CA ASP A 20 1.89 10.08 9.61
C ASP A 20 1.95 9.74 8.12
N VAL A 21 1.66 10.74 7.29
CA VAL A 21 1.74 10.68 5.83
C VAL A 21 2.78 11.69 5.34
N ASN A 22 4.03 11.23 5.21
CA ASN A 22 5.16 12.06 4.74
C ASN A 22 5.40 13.28 5.65
N GLN A 23 5.59 13.03 6.96
CA GLN A 23 5.85 14.06 7.98
C GLN A 23 4.67 15.03 8.17
N ARG A 24 3.46 14.58 7.82
CA ARG A 24 2.22 15.34 8.02
C ARG A 24 1.21 14.43 8.67
N THR A 25 0.55 14.91 9.71
CA THR A 25 -0.54 14.20 10.36
C THR A 25 -1.82 14.33 9.54
N VAL A 26 -2.46 13.20 9.24
CA VAL A 26 -3.75 13.14 8.53
C VAL A 26 -4.74 12.39 9.40
N SER A 27 -5.86 13.01 9.77
CA SER A 27 -6.97 12.34 10.45
C SER A 27 -7.93 11.74 9.43
N ILE A 28 -8.36 10.50 9.67
CA ILE A 28 -9.34 9.78 8.86
C ILE A 28 -10.27 8.96 9.76
N ALA A 29 -11.44 8.61 9.24
CA ALA A 29 -12.39 7.76 9.95
C ALA A 29 -11.80 6.36 10.19
N ARG A 30 -11.94 5.86 11.43
CA ARG A 30 -11.44 4.54 11.85
C ARG A 30 -11.90 3.37 10.96
N PRO A 31 -13.15 3.33 10.45
CA PRO A 31 -13.60 2.26 9.57
C PRO A 31 -12.96 2.27 8.17
N SER A 32 -12.33 3.37 7.77
CA SER A 32 -11.72 3.50 6.43
C SER A 32 -10.33 2.87 6.33
N VAL A 33 -9.77 2.35 7.43
CA VAL A 33 -8.45 1.71 7.44
C VAL A 33 -8.42 0.43 8.25
N GLN A 34 -7.58 -0.49 7.77
CA GLN A 34 -7.09 -1.60 8.55
C GLN A 34 -5.92 -1.13 9.43
N VAL A 35 -5.94 -1.51 10.70
CA VAL A 35 -4.83 -1.26 11.63
C VAL A 35 -4.26 -2.62 12.01
N VAL A 36 -2.96 -2.80 11.80
CA VAL A 36 -2.23 -4.02 12.14
C VAL A 36 -1.11 -3.68 13.13
N PRO A 37 -0.77 -4.59 14.06
CA PRO A 37 0.21 -4.30 15.10
C PRO A 37 1.65 -4.27 14.57
N ILE A 38 1.92 -4.93 13.45
CA ILE A 38 3.25 -5.04 12.83
C ILE A 38 3.15 -4.55 11.40
N ARG A 39 4.09 -3.67 11.00
CA ARG A 39 4.20 -3.22 9.61
C ARG A 39 4.37 -4.43 8.69
N PRO A 40 3.48 -4.64 7.71
CA PRO A 40 3.61 -5.76 6.79
C PRO A 40 4.90 -5.66 5.99
N GLN A 41 5.55 -6.81 5.83
CA GLN A 41 6.81 -6.97 5.10
C GLN A 41 6.57 -7.54 3.69
N ARG A 42 5.33 -7.49 3.20
CA ARG A 42 4.90 -7.99 1.88
C ARG A 42 4.36 -6.85 1.04
N TRP A 43 4.48 -6.96 -0.28
CA TRP A 43 3.81 -6.04 -1.20
C TRP A 43 2.29 -6.19 -1.10
N SER A 44 1.60 -5.07 -0.92
CA SER A 44 0.15 -5.02 -1.03
C SER A 44 -0.28 -5.04 -2.49
N VAL A 45 -1.23 -5.91 -2.85
CA VAL A 45 -1.80 -6.02 -4.20
C VAL A 45 -3.09 -5.22 -4.26
N VAL A 46 -3.08 -4.13 -5.03
CA VAL A 46 -4.20 -3.18 -5.08
C VAL A 46 -4.91 -3.29 -6.41
N ALA A 47 -6.24 -3.43 -6.37
CA ALA A 47 -7.07 -3.31 -7.57
C ALA A 47 -6.97 -1.90 -8.15
N ARG A 48 -6.81 -1.80 -9.47
CA ARG A 48 -6.77 -0.51 -10.17
C ARG A 48 -8.13 0.18 -10.02
N PRO A 49 -8.18 1.39 -9.42
CA PRO A 49 -9.40 2.20 -9.42
C PRO A 49 -9.82 2.55 -10.85
N GLN A 50 -11.12 2.57 -11.12
CA GLN A 50 -11.65 2.91 -12.46
C GLN A 50 -11.28 4.33 -12.88
N ASP A 51 -11.12 5.23 -11.92
CA ASP A 51 -10.75 6.64 -12.05
C ASP A 51 -9.22 6.88 -11.95
N ALA A 52 -8.39 5.85 -12.08
CA ALA A 52 -6.95 5.99 -11.95
C ALA A 52 -6.30 6.71 -13.15
N VAL A 53 -6.31 8.05 -13.11
CA VAL A 53 -5.70 8.93 -14.14
C VAL A 53 -4.17 8.81 -14.19
N ASN A 54 -3.53 8.48 -13.06
CA ASN A 54 -2.06 8.52 -12.90
C ASN A 54 -1.38 7.13 -12.94
N LEU A 55 -1.97 6.13 -13.58
CA LEU A 55 -1.38 4.79 -13.73
C LEU A 55 -1.29 4.39 -15.22
N PRO A 56 -0.11 3.96 -15.71
CA PRO A 56 0.03 3.50 -17.10
C PRO A 56 -0.93 2.34 -17.41
N LEU A 57 -1.54 2.36 -18.61
CA LEU A 57 -2.41 1.27 -19.07
C LEU A 57 -1.70 -0.09 -19.09
N SER A 58 -0.39 -0.10 -19.33
CA SER A 58 0.45 -1.30 -19.40
C SER A 58 0.60 -2.08 -18.08
N TRP A 59 0.16 -1.52 -16.95
CA TRP A 59 0.24 -2.18 -15.63
C TRP A 59 -0.91 -3.17 -15.38
N GLY A 60 -1.92 -3.19 -16.24
CA GLY A 60 -3.08 -4.08 -16.11
C GLY A 60 -4.08 -3.61 -15.04
N SER A 61 -4.81 -4.57 -14.46
CA SER A 61 -5.92 -4.33 -13.52
C SER A 61 -5.51 -4.29 -12.05
N ARG A 62 -4.24 -4.60 -11.72
CA ARG A 62 -3.70 -4.60 -10.36
C ARG A 62 -2.28 -4.05 -10.36
N TYR A 63 -1.87 -3.47 -9.23
CA TYR A 63 -0.50 -3.03 -9.03
C TYR A 63 -0.04 -3.33 -7.60
N ALA A 64 1.27 -3.37 -7.40
CA ALA A 64 1.87 -3.64 -6.11
C ALA A 64 2.28 -2.32 -5.42
N VAL A 65 2.17 -2.25 -4.09
CA VAL A 65 2.70 -1.15 -3.28
C VAL A 65 3.78 -1.66 -2.33
N CYS A 66 4.97 -1.05 -2.40
CA CYS A 66 6.13 -1.49 -1.64
C CYS A 66 5.90 -1.29 -0.13
N PRO A 67 6.15 -2.32 0.71
CA PRO A 67 5.95 -2.22 2.16
C PRO A 67 6.89 -1.22 2.83
N ASN A 68 8.08 -1.03 2.26
CA ASN A 68 9.10 -0.17 2.84
C ASN A 68 8.94 1.30 2.42
N CYS A 69 8.90 1.58 1.11
CA CYS A 69 8.95 2.95 0.59
C CYS A 69 7.67 3.44 -0.09
N ARG A 70 6.60 2.62 -0.12
CA ARG A 70 5.27 2.96 -0.67
C ARG A 70 5.26 3.26 -2.17
N HIS A 71 6.34 2.91 -2.87
CA HIS A 71 6.44 3.02 -4.32
C HIS A 71 5.50 2.01 -4.98
N ARG A 72 4.84 2.42 -6.07
CA ARG A 72 3.96 1.53 -6.84
C ARG A 72 4.78 0.83 -7.92
N SER A 73 4.50 -0.43 -8.19
CA SER A 73 5.17 -1.20 -9.24
C SER A 73 4.15 -2.04 -10.01
N PRO A 74 4.33 -2.25 -11.33
CA PRO A 74 3.52 -3.20 -12.06
C PRO A 74 3.74 -4.62 -11.52
N LEU A 75 2.68 -5.41 -11.52
CA LEU A 75 2.76 -6.85 -11.28
C LEU A 75 3.03 -7.58 -12.60
N ARG A 76 3.87 -8.61 -12.57
CA ARG A 76 4.20 -9.45 -13.74
C ARG A 76 3.82 -10.89 -13.42
N GLY A 77 2.82 -11.42 -14.12
CA GLY A 77 2.28 -12.75 -13.84
C GLY A 77 1.89 -12.91 -12.36
N HIS A 78 2.27 -14.03 -11.76
CA HIS A 78 2.05 -14.36 -10.34
C HIS A 78 3.38 -14.58 -9.61
N ALA A 79 4.34 -13.68 -9.79
CA ALA A 79 5.62 -13.76 -9.10
C ALA A 79 5.43 -13.79 -7.57
N THR A 80 6.21 -14.61 -6.87
CA THR A 80 6.12 -14.72 -5.39
C THR A 80 6.80 -13.56 -4.68
N GLU A 81 7.79 -12.92 -5.32
CA GLU A 81 8.56 -11.79 -4.80
C GLU A 81 8.76 -10.71 -5.85
N LEU A 82 9.02 -9.49 -5.38
CA LEU A 82 9.28 -8.34 -6.24
C LEU A 82 10.35 -7.43 -5.64
N ARG A 83 11.32 -7.03 -6.47
CA ARG A 83 12.31 -6.01 -6.12
C ARG A 83 11.75 -4.61 -6.33
N CYS A 84 11.85 -3.76 -5.32
CA CYS A 84 11.41 -2.38 -5.43
C CYS A 84 12.39 -1.55 -6.27
N PRO A 85 11.97 -0.88 -7.35
CA PRO A 85 12.88 -0.06 -8.15
C PRO A 85 13.34 1.21 -7.42
N ARG A 86 12.68 1.60 -6.32
CA ARG A 86 13.01 2.80 -5.54
C ARG A 86 13.94 2.53 -4.36
N CYS A 87 13.59 1.58 -3.50
CA CYS A 87 14.39 1.28 -2.29
C CYS A 87 15.20 -0.01 -2.40
N THR A 88 15.21 -0.64 -3.57
CA THR A 88 15.98 -1.85 -3.94
C THR A 88 15.71 -3.12 -3.13
N GLY A 89 14.94 -3.05 -2.04
CA GLY A 89 14.53 -4.20 -1.25
C GLY A 89 13.67 -5.20 -2.02
N VAL A 90 13.83 -6.47 -1.68
CA VAL A 90 13.07 -7.61 -2.24
C VAL A 90 12.12 -8.10 -1.16
N PHE A 91 10.85 -8.25 -1.51
CA PHE A 91 9.80 -8.64 -0.58
C PHE A 91 8.82 -9.58 -1.28
N ALA A 92 8.19 -10.48 -0.52
CA ALA A 92 7.12 -11.32 -1.01
C ALA A 92 5.87 -10.51 -1.39
N ILE A 93 5.07 -11.02 -2.33
CA ILE A 93 3.83 -10.42 -2.79
C ILE A 93 2.65 -11.05 -2.04
N ALA A 94 1.74 -10.23 -1.50
CA ALA A 94 0.54 -10.68 -0.80
C ALA A 94 -0.60 -10.92 -1.79
N TRP A 95 -0.54 -12.01 -2.57
CA TRP A 95 -1.61 -12.41 -3.48
C TRP A 95 -2.88 -12.89 -2.75
N ASP A 96 -2.68 -13.41 -1.55
CA ASP A 96 -3.65 -13.98 -0.62
C ASP A 96 -4.41 -12.92 0.19
N ASP A 97 -3.94 -11.68 0.21
CA ASP A 97 -4.48 -10.61 1.04
C ASP A 97 -5.08 -9.53 0.13
N PRO A 98 -6.42 -9.45 -0.02
CA PRO A 98 -7.05 -8.43 -0.86
C PRO A 98 -7.00 -7.06 -0.17
N TYR A 99 -6.20 -6.14 -0.73
CA TYR A 99 -6.14 -4.72 -0.33
C TYR A 99 -7.06 -3.81 -1.14
#